data_AF-A0A7W6VSI4-F1
#
_entry.id   AF-A0A7W6VSI4-F1
#
_cell.length_a   1.000
_cell.length_b   1.000
_cell.length_c   1.000
_cell.angle_alpha   90.00
_cell.angle_beta   90.00
_cell.angle_gamma   90.00
#
_symmetry.space_group_name_H-M   'P 1'
#
loop_
_entity.id
_entity.type
_entity.pdbx_description
1 polymer ?
#
loop_
_entity_poly.entity_id
_entity_poly.type
_entity_poly.pdbx_seq_one_letter_code
_entity_poly.pdbx_strand_id
1 'polypeptide(L)'
;MLSTDRDLKRGGERFPIPSQGEVEGRLLMFEVIAVTCLQELLAKTESRLVSKLRRRLIHNLKARCAPLKLCTDDEKAAEEFALQLLSAALEEAEDERRAD
;
A
#
# COMPACT_ATOMS: atom_id res chain seq x y z
N MET A 1 -7.57 -9.84 -36.55
CA MET A 1 -7.00 -9.36 -35.29
C MET A 1 -7.17 -7.86 -35.25
N LEU A 2 -7.96 -7.34 -34.30
CA LEU A 2 -8.05 -5.90 -34.05
C LEU A 2 -6.75 -5.47 -33.37
N SER A 3 -5.97 -4.61 -34.02
CA SER A 3 -4.73 -4.06 -33.49
C SER A 3 -5.03 -3.27 -32.22
N THR A 4 -4.58 -3.79 -31.07
CA THR A 4 -4.65 -3.17 -29.74
C THR A 4 -3.80 -1.91 -29.60
N ASP A 5 -3.08 -1.53 -30.65
CA ASP A 5 -2.22 -0.34 -30.71
C ASP A 5 -3.00 0.98 -30.81
N ARG A 6 -4.30 0.93 -31.17
CA ARG A 6 -5.07 2.16 -31.48
C ARG A 6 -5.65 2.90 -30.27
N ASP A 7 -5.66 2.28 -29.09
CA ASP A 7 -6.15 2.89 -27.85
C ASP A 7 -5.03 3.28 -26.86
N LEU A 8 -3.77 3.00 -27.20
CA LEU A 8 -2.62 3.28 -26.35
C LEU A 8 -2.10 4.72 -26.51
N LYS A 9 -2.97 5.73 -26.44
CA LYS A 9 -2.53 7.11 -26.26
C LYS A 9 -2.32 7.39 -24.78
N ARG A 10 -1.07 7.22 -24.32
CA ARG A 10 -0.64 7.62 -22.97
C ARG A 10 -0.84 9.12 -22.77
N GLY A 11 -1.58 9.50 -21.73
CA GLY A 11 -1.39 10.79 -21.04
C GLY A 11 -2.57 11.77 -21.00
N GLY A 12 -2.76 12.33 -19.79
CA GLY A 12 -3.35 13.65 -19.54
C GLY A 12 -4.87 13.72 -19.39
N GLU A 13 -5.38 14.91 -19.03
CA GLU A 13 -6.79 15.31 -18.80
C GLU A 13 -7.82 14.86 -19.87
N ARG A 14 -7.37 14.23 -20.95
CA ARG A 14 -8.20 13.74 -22.06
C ARG A 14 -8.55 12.25 -21.98
N PHE A 15 -8.01 11.48 -21.04
CA PHE A 15 -8.34 10.06 -20.84
C PHE A 15 -8.77 9.80 -19.39
N PRO A 16 -10.05 9.45 -19.13
CA PRO A 16 -10.55 9.27 -17.78
C PRO A 16 -10.14 7.94 -17.12
N ILE A 17 -9.58 7.01 -17.89
CA ILE A 17 -9.23 5.66 -17.40
C ILE A 17 -7.70 5.49 -17.44
N PRO A 18 -7.03 5.29 -16.29
CA PRO A 18 -5.59 5.05 -16.25
C PRO A 18 -5.25 3.71 -16.90
N SER A 19 -4.10 3.63 -17.56
CA SER A 19 -3.51 2.38 -18.02
C SER A 19 -3.05 1.51 -16.84
N GLN A 20 -2.95 0.20 -17.04
CA GLN A 20 -2.49 -0.73 -16.01
C GLN A 20 -1.13 -0.33 -15.43
N GLY A 21 -0.17 0.03 -16.28
CA GLY A 21 1.16 0.48 -15.82
C GLY A 21 1.12 1.79 -15.01
N GLU A 22 0.15 2.68 -15.26
CA GLU A 22 -0.06 3.87 -14.42
C GLU A 22 -0.64 3.52 -13.06
N VAL A 23 -1.52 2.51 -12.98
CA VAL A 23 -2.05 2.00 -11.71
C VAL A 23 -0.95 1.32 -10.90
N GLU A 24 -0.20 0.41 -11.53
CA GLU A 24 0.94 -0.28 -10.90
C GLU A 24 2.00 0.70 -10.41
N GLY A 25 2.37 1.68 -11.24
CA GLY A 25 3.32 2.72 -10.85
C GLY A 25 2.86 3.56 -9.66
N ARG A 26 1.56 3.85 -9.56
CA ARG A 26 0.99 4.55 -8.39
C ARG A 26 1.00 3.68 -7.14
N LEU A 27 0.65 2.40 -7.26
CA LEU A 27 0.67 1.45 -6.13
C LEU A 27 2.08 1.30 -5.58
N LEU A 28 3.07 1.08 -6.45
CA LEU A 28 4.48 0.98 -6.06
C LEU A 28 4.97 2.27 -5.38
N MET A 29 4.60 3.44 -5.93
CA MET A 29 4.95 4.72 -5.32
C MET A 29 4.38 4.86 -3.90
N PHE A 30 3.12 4.46 -3.68
CA PHE A 30 2.53 4.48 -2.33
C PHE A 30 3.19 3.46 -1.39
N GLU A 31 3.53 2.28 -1.89
CA GLU A 31 4.26 1.26 -1.13
C GLU A 31 5.62 1.78 -0.67
N VAL A 32 6.43 2.33 -1.59
CA VAL A 32 7.74 2.91 -1.27
C VAL A 32 7.61 4.00 -0.21
N ILE A 33 6.69 4.96 -0.39
CA ILE A 33 6.47 6.03 0.59
C ILE A 33 6.06 5.46 1.96
N ALA A 34 5.12 4.52 1.98
CA ALA A 34 4.62 3.94 3.22
C ALA A 34 5.70 3.18 3.97
N VAL A 35 6.47 2.34 3.27
CA VAL A 35 7.58 1.56 3.83
C VAL A 35 8.65 2.49 4.40
N THR A 36 9.13 3.47 3.62
CA THR A 36 10.15 4.43 4.09
C THR A 36 9.67 5.23 5.31
N CYS A 37 8.43 5.73 5.30
CA CYS A 37 7.89 6.45 6.46
C CYS A 37 7.74 5.56 7.70
N LEU A 38 7.33 4.29 7.51
CA LEU A 38 7.17 3.35 8.61
C LEU A 38 8.52 2.95 9.19
N GLN A 39 9.54 2.70 8.36
CA GLN A 39 10.90 2.40 8.82
C GLN A 39 11.45 3.51 9.73
N GLU A 40 11.41 4.76 9.26
CA GLU A 40 11.83 5.93 10.02
C GLU A 40 11.09 6.11 11.36
N LEU A 41 9.80 5.77 11.37
CA LEU A 41 8.97 5.83 12.57
C LEU A 41 9.32 4.67 13.51
N LEU A 42 9.50 3.46 12.98
CA LEU A 42 9.76 2.24 13.74
C LEU A 42 11.16 2.22 14.36
N ALA A 43 12.16 2.77 13.67
CA ALA A 43 13.52 2.94 14.20
C ALA A 43 13.53 3.71 15.54
N LYS A 44 12.56 4.60 15.75
CA LYS A 44 12.44 5.49 16.92
C LYS A 44 11.41 5.01 17.94
N THR A 45 10.78 3.85 17.70
CA THR A 45 9.56 3.43 18.41
C THR A 45 9.75 2.11 19.15
N GLU A 46 9.25 2.03 20.40
CA GLU A 46 9.27 0.79 21.18
C GLU A 46 8.38 -0.30 20.59
N SER A 47 8.82 -1.57 20.68
CA SER A 47 8.11 -2.74 20.12
C SER A 47 6.65 -2.88 20.57
N ARG A 48 6.31 -2.42 21.78
CA ARG A 48 4.94 -2.44 22.32
C ARG A 48 3.98 -1.55 21.52
N LEU A 49 4.48 -0.50 20.89
CA LEU A 49 3.68 0.43 20.08
C LEU A 49 3.34 -0.14 18.70
N VAL A 50 4.10 -1.12 18.21
CA VAL A 50 3.83 -1.83 16.94
C VAL A 50 2.50 -2.59 17.00
N SER A 51 2.25 -3.28 18.11
CA SER A 51 0.97 -3.98 18.33
C SER A 51 -0.23 -3.03 18.34
N LYS A 52 -0.05 -1.81 18.88
CA LYS A 52 -1.07 -0.76 18.88
C LYS A 52 -1.27 -0.18 17.49
N LEU A 53 -0.18 0.04 16.74
CA LEU A 53 -0.20 0.50 15.35
C LEU A 53 -0.98 -0.47 14.47
N ARG A 54 -0.69 -1.78 14.55
CA ARG A 54 -1.38 -2.82 13.78
C ARG A 54 -2.90 -2.79 14.00
N ARG A 55 -3.36 -2.69 15.25
CA ARG A 55 -4.81 -2.62 15.55
C ARG A 55 -5.44 -1.35 14.98
N ARG A 56 -4.76 -0.20 15.09
CA ARG A 56 -5.26 1.07 14.54
C ARG A 56 -5.30 1.05 13.02
N LEU A 57 -4.30 0.44 12.37
CA LEU A 57 -4.26 0.27 10.92
C LEU A 57 -5.49 -0.49 10.43
N ILE A 58 -5.77 -1.68 10.99
CA ILE A 58 -6.94 -2.48 10.61
C ILE A 58 -8.25 -1.72 10.87
N HIS A 59 -8.37 -1.07 12.02
CA HIS A 59 -9.58 -0.29 12.34
C HIS A 59 -9.81 0.85 11.33
N ASN A 60 -8.76 1.61 11.02
CA ASN A 60 -8.84 2.69 10.04
C ASN A 60 -9.13 2.16 8.65
N LEU A 61 -8.53 1.03 8.26
CA LEU A 61 -8.74 0.42 6.96
C LEU A 61 -10.22 0.02 6.79
N LYS A 62 -10.79 -0.70 7.77
CA LYS A 62 -12.22 -1.04 7.79
C LYS A 62 -13.11 0.20 7.65
N ALA A 63 -12.82 1.25 8.42
CA ALA A 63 -13.58 2.50 8.36
C ALA A 63 -13.48 3.19 6.98
N ARG A 64 -12.34 3.08 6.29
CA ARG A 64 -12.11 3.67 4.96
C ARG A 64 -12.64 2.80 3.82
N CYS A 65 -12.69 1.48 4.00
CA CYS A 65 -13.26 0.53 3.06
C CYS A 65 -14.79 0.53 3.09
N ALA A 66 -15.41 0.76 4.27
CA ALA A 66 -16.87 0.78 4.42
C ALA A 66 -17.64 1.63 3.37
N PRO A 67 -17.25 2.88 3.04
CA PRO A 67 -17.93 3.66 2.00
C PRO A 67 -17.73 3.14 0.57
N LEU A 68 -16.71 2.32 0.34
CA LEU A 68 -16.39 1.77 -0.99
C LEU A 68 -17.27 0.58 -1.37
N LYS A 69 -18.06 0.03 -0.42
CA LYS A 69 -18.94 -1.13 -0.62
C LYS A 69 -18.21 -2.31 -1.27
N LEU A 70 -16.98 -2.56 -0.83
CA LEU A 70 -16.18 -3.69 -1.26
C LEU A 70 -16.89 -4.99 -0.87
N CYS A 71 -16.68 -6.05 -1.65
CA CYS A 71 -17.12 -7.37 -1.21
C CYS A 71 -16.22 -7.86 -0.07
N THR A 72 -16.70 -8.86 0.68
CA THR A 72 -15.97 -9.41 1.83
C THR A 72 -14.55 -9.87 1.47
N ASP A 73 -14.36 -10.41 0.27
CA ASP A 73 -13.06 -10.90 -0.17
C ASP A 73 -12.10 -9.75 -0.51
N ASP A 74 -12.61 -8.67 -1.12
CA ASP A 74 -11.81 -7.46 -1.39
C ASP A 74 -11.42 -6.73 -0.08
N GLU A 75 -12.31 -6.69 0.92
CA GLU A 75 -11.98 -6.15 2.24
C GLU A 75 -10.88 -6.95 2.93
N LYS A 76 -10.97 -8.29 2.88
CA LYS A 76 -9.93 -9.18 3.43
C LYS A 76 -8.61 -9.01 2.69
N ALA A 77 -8.64 -8.95 1.36
CA ALA A 77 -7.43 -8.74 0.56
C ALA A 77 -6.76 -7.41 0.91
N ALA A 78 -7.53 -6.34 1.13
CA ALA A 78 -7.01 -5.06 1.58
C ALA A 78 -6.37 -5.16 2.98
N GLU A 79 -7.02 -5.86 3.92
CA GLU A 79 -6.47 -6.09 5.27
C GLU A 79 -5.17 -6.89 5.23
N GLU A 80 -5.12 -7.97 4.46
CA GLU A 80 -3.94 -8.81 4.29
C GLU A 80 -2.78 -8.00 3.68
N PHE A 81 -3.05 -7.25 2.62
CA PHE A 81 -2.05 -6.40 1.98
C PHE A 81 -1.49 -5.33 2.94
N ALA A 82 -2.35 -4.67 3.71
CA ALA A 82 -1.92 -3.70 4.70
C ALA A 82 -1.03 -4.32 5.81
N LEU A 83 -1.32 -5.56 6.21
CA LEU A 83 -0.50 -6.29 7.17
C LEU A 83 0.85 -6.72 6.57
N GLN A 84 0.88 -7.17 5.32
CA GLN A 84 2.11 -7.51 4.61
C GLN A 84 3.03 -6.29 4.52
N LEU A 85 2.49 -5.13 4.13
CA LEU A 85 3.25 -3.89 4.06
C LEU A 85 3.86 -3.49 5.42
N LEU A 86 3.07 -3.62 6.49
CA LEU A 86 3.57 -3.34 7.85
C LEU A 86 4.66 -4.33 8.28
N SER A 87 4.52 -5.61 7.95
CA SER A 87 5.54 -6.63 8.23
C SER A 87 6.83 -6.34 7.48
N ALA A 88 6.76 -6.04 6.17
CA ALA A 88 7.93 -5.69 5.37
C ALA A 88 8.68 -4.47 5.94
N ALA A 89 7.95 -3.43 6.35
CA ALA A 89 8.56 -2.27 6.99
C ALA A 89 9.20 -2.58 8.34
N LEU A 90 8.66 -3.55 9.11
CA LEU A 90 9.26 -4.01 10.36
C LEU A 90 10.52 -4.83 10.13
N GLU A 91 10.51 -5.72 9.14
CA GLU A 91 11.66 -6.54 8.74
C GLU A 91 12.83 -5.66 8.33
N GLU A 92 12.62 -4.70 7.43
CA GLU A 92 13.71 -3.80 7.01
C GLU A 92 14.22 -2.93 8.17
N ALA A 93 13.32 -2.41 9.03
CA ALA A 93 13.72 -1.61 10.18
C ALA A 93 14.48 -2.43 11.24
N GLU A 94 14.33 -3.76 11.27
CA GLU A 94 15.17 -4.64 12.07
C GLU A 94 16.53 -4.89 11.41
N ASP A 95 16.57 -5.03 10.08
CA ASP A 95 17.80 -5.25 9.33
C ASP A 95 18.71 -4.01 9.35
N GLU A 96 18.16 -2.79 9.21
CA GLU A 96 18.91 -1.54 9.37
C GLU A 96 19.53 -1.43 10.77
N ARG A 97 18.77 -1.75 11.83
CA ARG A 97 19.28 -1.75 13.21
C ARG A 97 20.38 -2.77 13.48
N ARG A 98 20.51 -3.81 12.66
CA ARG A 98 21.59 -4.80 12.77
C ARG A 98 22.83 -4.41 11.95
N ALA A 99 22.68 -3.51 10.99
CA ALA A 99 23.75 -3.01 10.14
C ALA A 99 24.52 -1.84 10.76
N ASP A 100 23.89 -1.09 11.68
CA ASP A 100 24.48 -0.04 12.53
C ASP A 100 25.21 -0.58 13.77
#